data_AF-A0A0S6VTI2-F1
#
_entry.id   AF-A0A0S6VTI2-F1
#
_cell.length_a   1.000
_cell.length_b   1.000
_cell.length_c   1.000
_cell.angle_alpha   90.00
_cell.angle_beta   90.00
_cell.angle_gamma   90.00
#
_symmetry.space_group_name_H-M   'P 1'
#
loop_
_entity.id
_entity.type
_entity.pdbx_description
1 polymer ?
#
loop_
_entity_poly.entity_id
_entity_poly.type
_entity_poly.pdbx_seq_one_letter_code
_entity_poly.pdbx_strand_id
1 'polypeptide(L)'
;MNTCPKCQTALHQVDYQQLTLLQCETCSGFWFQEGQFRQVKSFGFSGLPGTPSSKNSEAEEQDETTQSREPDSLSCPECEIPLAPYIYAYSSGIQLHRCSKCAGIWAAYDDLIRIEHLLADYQESLEDAKSKIMPLMMKVKQQIQEEEQAREAEKRNNSFFHRVFRHKSGKNQSRPPLLEEVEANFPSDEKDAS
;
A
#
# COMPACT_ATOMS: atom_id res chain seq x y z
N MET A 1 -2.19 -27.15 -24.56
CA MET A 1 -2.43 -26.53 -25.89
C MET A 1 -2.98 -25.13 -25.69
N ASN A 2 -2.60 -24.09 -26.45
CA ASN A 2 -3.08 -22.71 -26.22
C ASN A 2 -4.53 -22.48 -26.69
N THR A 3 -5.49 -23.12 -26.04
CA THR A 3 -6.91 -23.12 -26.42
C THR A 3 -7.71 -22.20 -25.49
N CYS A 4 -8.57 -21.36 -26.07
CA CYS A 4 -9.44 -20.45 -25.36
C CYS A 4 -10.38 -21.24 -24.42
N PRO A 5 -10.38 -20.95 -23.10
CA PRO A 5 -11.24 -21.65 -22.15
C PRO A 5 -12.74 -21.47 -22.42
N LYS A 6 -13.13 -20.35 -23.04
CA LYS A 6 -14.54 -19.98 -23.28
C LYS A 6 -15.06 -20.48 -24.63
N CYS A 7 -14.29 -20.30 -25.70
CA CYS A 7 -14.72 -20.58 -27.07
C CYS A 7 -14.07 -21.82 -27.69
N GLN A 8 -13.10 -22.42 -27.01
CA GLN A 8 -12.32 -23.56 -27.51
C GLN A 8 -11.57 -23.31 -28.82
N THR A 9 -11.40 -22.05 -29.21
CA THR A 9 -10.59 -21.61 -30.37
C THR A 9 -9.13 -21.40 -29.98
N ALA A 10 -8.21 -21.38 -30.95
CA ALA A 10 -6.80 -21.13 -30.68
C ALA A 10 -6.57 -19.69 -30.15
N LEU A 11 -5.75 -19.57 -29.11
CA LEU A 11 -5.24 -18.29 -28.63
C LEU A 11 -4.01 -17.89 -29.45
N HIS A 12 -3.96 -16.65 -29.90
CA HIS A 12 -2.81 -16.08 -30.60
C HIS A 12 -2.00 -15.19 -29.66
N GLN A 13 -0.72 -15.04 -29.98
CA GLN A 13 0.18 -14.18 -29.22
C GLN A 13 0.00 -12.73 -29.62
N VAL A 14 0.02 -11.86 -28.61
CA VAL A 14 -0.06 -10.41 -28.77
C VAL A 14 0.99 -9.78 -27.88
N ASP A 15 1.79 -8.90 -28.47
CA ASP A 15 2.75 -8.11 -27.73
C ASP A 15 2.08 -6.85 -27.18
N TYR A 16 2.17 -6.69 -25.86
CA TYR A 16 1.70 -5.51 -25.17
C TYR A 16 2.81 -5.01 -24.24
N GLN A 17 3.33 -3.83 -24.55
CA GLN A 17 4.51 -3.26 -23.91
C GLN A 17 5.73 -4.19 -24.04
N GLN A 18 6.11 -4.88 -22.96
CA GLN A 18 7.25 -5.81 -22.90
C GLN A 18 6.78 -7.24 -22.58
N LEU A 19 5.48 -7.51 -22.75
CA LEU A 19 4.86 -8.79 -22.43
C LEU A 19 4.26 -9.40 -23.68
N THR A 20 4.49 -10.69 -23.86
CA THR A 20 3.74 -11.50 -24.81
C THR A 20 2.57 -12.16 -24.09
N LEU A 21 1.37 -11.74 -24.43
CA LEU A 21 0.10 -12.22 -23.90
C LEU A 21 -0.56 -13.18 -24.88
N LEU A 22 -1.57 -13.92 -24.42
CA LEU A 22 -2.40 -14.77 -25.27
C LEU A 22 -3.82 -14.20 -25.33
N GLN A 23 -4.34 -13.99 -26.53
CA GLN A 23 -5.66 -13.42 -26.78
C GLN A 23 -6.53 -14.38 -27.61
N CYS A 24 -7.82 -14.38 -27.32
CA CYS A 24 -8.85 -15.00 -28.14
C CYS A 24 -9.46 -13.98 -29.09
N GLU A 25 -9.41 -14.23 -30.40
CA GLU A 25 -10.01 -13.37 -31.43
C GLU A 25 -11.55 -13.42 -31.43
N THR A 26 -12.14 -14.52 -30.93
CA THR A 26 -13.59 -14.75 -30.98
C THR A 26 -14.34 -14.06 -29.86
N CYS A 27 -13.81 -14.09 -28.63
CA CYS A 27 -14.47 -13.49 -27.46
C CYS A 27 -13.68 -12.35 -26.83
N SER A 28 -12.59 -11.91 -27.48
CA SER A 28 -11.66 -10.88 -26.99
C SER A 28 -11.01 -11.21 -25.64
N GLY A 29 -11.16 -12.43 -25.11
CA GLY A 29 -10.64 -12.81 -23.80
C GLY A 29 -9.12 -12.94 -23.79
N PHE A 30 -8.51 -12.70 -22.64
CA PHE A 30 -7.07 -12.75 -22.43
C PHE A 30 -6.68 -13.84 -21.43
N TRP A 31 -5.61 -14.53 -21.77
CA TRP A 31 -4.88 -15.38 -20.85
C TRP A 31 -3.58 -14.68 -20.44
N PHE A 32 -3.43 -14.52 -19.13
CA PHE A 32 -2.25 -13.97 -18.48
C PHE A 32 -1.52 -15.11 -17.78
N GLN A 33 -0.25 -15.31 -18.11
CA GLN A 33 0.61 -16.23 -17.38
C GLN A 33 0.87 -15.72 -15.95
N GLU A 34 1.58 -16.52 -15.16
CA GLU A 34 1.94 -16.14 -13.79
C GLU A 34 2.56 -14.73 -13.74
N GLY A 35 2.00 -13.87 -12.89
CA GLY A 35 2.50 -12.51 -12.67
C GLY A 35 2.20 -11.51 -13.80
N GLN A 36 1.86 -11.93 -15.02
CA GLN A 36 1.60 -11.01 -16.14
C GLN A 36 0.41 -10.10 -15.87
N PHE A 37 -0.67 -10.63 -15.28
CA PHE A 37 -1.86 -9.82 -14.93
C PHE A 37 -1.49 -8.63 -14.02
N ARG A 38 -0.60 -8.83 -13.05
CA ARG A 38 -0.12 -7.77 -12.16
C ARG A 38 0.67 -6.71 -12.92
N GLN A 39 1.50 -7.13 -13.87
CA GLN A 39 2.31 -6.23 -14.69
C GLN A 39 1.43 -5.42 -15.63
N VAL A 40 0.48 -6.05 -16.32
CA VAL A 40 -0.49 -5.36 -17.18
C VAL A 40 -1.32 -4.36 -16.37
N LYS A 41 -1.78 -4.73 -15.17
CA LYS A 41 -2.46 -3.81 -14.26
C LYS A 41 -1.63 -2.56 -13.91
N SER A 42 -0.29 -2.66 -13.89
CA SER A 42 0.57 -1.50 -13.64
C SER A 42 0.73 -0.58 -14.85
N PHE A 43 0.50 -1.09 -16.06
CA PHE A 43 0.50 -0.30 -17.30
C PHE A 43 -0.89 0.25 -17.64
N GLY A 44 -1.96 -0.41 -17.19
CA GLY A 44 -3.35 -0.14 -17.55
C GLY A 44 -3.88 -1.12 -18.59
N PHE A 45 -5.19 -1.34 -18.59
CA PHE A 45 -5.85 -2.26 -19.53
C PHE A 45 -6.33 -1.59 -20.83
N SER A 46 -6.44 -0.25 -20.82
CA SER A 46 -6.95 0.55 -21.94
C SER A 46 -6.14 0.44 -23.23
N GLY A 47 -4.85 0.08 -23.15
CA GLY A 47 -3.99 -0.11 -24.32
C GLY A 47 -4.03 -1.52 -24.91
N LEU A 48 -4.75 -2.47 -24.32
CA LEU A 48 -4.83 -3.83 -24.86
C LEU A 48 -5.63 -3.84 -26.18
N PRO A 49 -5.15 -4.55 -27.21
CA PRO A 49 -5.87 -4.64 -28.47
C PRO A 49 -7.12 -5.48 -28.27
N GLY A 50 -8.27 -4.93 -28.65
CA GLY A 50 -9.54 -5.63 -28.54
C GLY A 50 -10.66 -4.67 -28.83
N THR A 51 -11.74 -5.17 -29.41
CA THR A 51 -13.00 -4.45 -29.44
C THR A 51 -13.84 -4.95 -28.27
N PRO A 52 -14.52 -4.05 -27.53
CA PRO A 52 -15.59 -4.49 -26.64
C PRO A 52 -16.53 -5.35 -27.48
N SER A 53 -16.91 -6.52 -26.98
CA SER A 53 -17.79 -7.43 -27.71
C SER A 53 -19.16 -6.74 -27.75
N SER A 54 -19.39 -5.94 -28.79
CA SER A 54 -20.62 -5.19 -28.99
C SER A 54 -21.74 -6.17 -29.29
N LYS A 55 -22.28 -6.81 -28.25
CA LYS A 55 -23.58 -7.45 -28.27
C LYS A 55 -24.65 -6.41 -27.98
N ASN A 56 -24.69 -5.35 -28.79
CA ASN A 56 -25.84 -4.48 -28.93
C ASN A 56 -26.28 -4.51 -30.41
N SER A 57 -26.96 -5.59 -30.80
CA SER A 57 -27.89 -5.54 -31.92
C SER A 57 -29.23 -5.04 -31.37
N GLU A 58 -29.51 -3.75 -31.57
CA GLU A 58 -30.87 -3.22 -31.55
C GLU A 58 -31.58 -3.70 -32.82
N ALA A 59 -32.04 -4.95 -32.81
CA ALA A 59 -33.08 -5.47 -33.70
C ALA A 59 -33.57 -6.82 -33.19
N GLU A 60 -34.90 -6.92 -33.10
CA GLU A 60 -35.73 -8.14 -33.09
C GLU A 60 -36.05 -8.77 -31.72
N GLU A 61 -37.21 -8.36 -31.21
CA GLU A 61 -38.16 -9.25 -30.54
C GLU A 61 -38.40 -10.49 -31.42
N GLN A 62 -37.78 -11.63 -31.07
CA GLN A 62 -38.39 -12.96 -31.24
C GLN A 62 -37.55 -14.08 -30.61
N ASP A 63 -38.30 -14.89 -29.86
CA ASP A 63 -38.07 -16.26 -29.42
C ASP A 63 -37.17 -16.54 -28.20
N GLU A 64 -37.85 -16.90 -27.12
CA GLU A 64 -37.34 -17.74 -26.05
C GLU A 64 -36.72 -19.02 -26.63
N THR A 65 -35.74 -19.60 -25.93
CA THR A 65 -35.09 -20.91 -26.20
C THR A 65 -33.89 -20.94 -27.13
N THR A 66 -32.83 -20.20 -26.80
CA THR A 66 -31.47 -20.79 -26.83
C THR A 66 -30.66 -20.24 -25.65
N GLN A 67 -30.84 -20.85 -24.49
CA GLN A 67 -29.85 -20.73 -23.41
C GLN A 67 -28.57 -21.40 -23.92
N SER A 68 -27.69 -20.61 -24.54
CA SER A 68 -26.32 -21.00 -24.80
C SER A 68 -25.69 -21.32 -23.45
N ARG A 69 -25.64 -22.62 -23.14
CA ARG A 69 -25.07 -23.21 -21.93
C ARG A 69 -23.64 -22.66 -21.79
N GLU A 70 -23.44 -21.68 -20.90
CA GLU A 70 -22.09 -21.28 -20.50
C GLU A 70 -21.38 -22.57 -20.07
N PRO A 71 -20.17 -22.87 -20.58
CA PRO A 71 -19.49 -24.10 -20.23
C PRO A 71 -19.31 -24.16 -18.71
N ASP A 72 -19.85 -25.21 -18.08
CA ASP A 72 -19.86 -25.40 -16.62
C ASP A 72 -18.44 -25.41 -16.01
N SER A 73 -17.40 -25.54 -16.84
CA SER A 73 -15.99 -25.52 -16.41
C SER A 73 -15.06 -24.95 -17.49
N LEU A 74 -14.44 -23.80 -17.20
CA LEU A 74 -13.33 -23.27 -18.01
C LEU A 74 -12.05 -24.06 -17.72
N SER A 75 -11.31 -24.42 -18.76
CA SER A 75 -10.05 -25.18 -18.62
C SER A 75 -8.82 -24.32 -18.89
N CYS A 76 -7.74 -24.53 -18.13
CA CYS A 76 -6.48 -23.82 -18.30
C CYS A 76 -5.82 -24.17 -19.65
N PRO A 77 -5.40 -23.21 -20.48
CA PRO A 77 -4.71 -23.50 -21.75
C PRO A 77 -3.34 -24.16 -21.56
N GLU A 78 -2.65 -23.86 -20.46
CA GLU A 78 -1.32 -24.43 -20.22
C GLU A 78 -1.36 -25.79 -19.52
N CYS A 79 -2.26 -25.93 -18.54
CA CYS A 79 -2.30 -27.08 -17.64
C CYS A 79 -3.43 -28.06 -17.93
N GLU A 80 -4.44 -27.65 -18.70
CA GLU A 80 -5.64 -28.43 -19.03
C GLU A 80 -6.44 -28.89 -17.79
N ILE A 81 -6.34 -28.13 -16.68
CA ILE A 81 -7.11 -28.32 -15.45
C ILE A 81 -8.21 -27.25 -15.32
N PRO A 82 -9.29 -27.53 -14.58
CA PRO A 82 -10.35 -26.53 -14.36
C PRO A 82 -9.81 -25.28 -13.66
N LEU A 83 -10.23 -24.12 -14.15
CA LEU A 83 -9.91 -22.83 -13.55
C LEU A 83 -10.88 -22.53 -12.40
N ALA A 84 -10.34 -22.03 -11.29
CA ALA A 84 -11.14 -21.63 -10.14
C ALA A 84 -11.66 -20.19 -10.34
N PRO A 85 -12.97 -19.94 -10.29
CA PRO A 85 -13.52 -18.59 -10.32
C PRO A 85 -13.21 -17.84 -9.03
N TYR A 86 -12.98 -16.53 -9.12
CA TYR A 86 -12.88 -15.63 -7.98
C TYR A 86 -13.36 -14.22 -8.33
N ILE A 87 -13.88 -13.51 -7.34
CA ILE A 87 -14.28 -12.11 -7.50
C ILE A 87 -13.07 -11.21 -7.27
N TYR A 88 -12.71 -10.45 -8.29
CA TYR A 88 -11.66 -9.45 -8.19
C TYR A 88 -12.03 -8.37 -7.17
N ALA A 89 -11.09 -7.93 -6.32
CA ALA A 89 -11.34 -6.91 -5.31
C ALA A 89 -12.57 -7.16 -4.41
N TYR A 90 -12.92 -8.43 -4.13
CA TYR A 90 -13.99 -8.90 -3.25
C TYR A 90 -15.43 -8.47 -3.61
N SER A 91 -15.72 -7.16 -3.65
CA SER A 91 -17.05 -6.59 -3.85
C SER A 91 -17.26 -5.96 -5.24
N SER A 92 -16.32 -6.13 -6.18
CA SER A 92 -16.45 -5.51 -7.51
C SER A 92 -17.51 -6.18 -8.41
N GLY A 93 -17.88 -7.44 -8.10
CA GLY A 93 -18.70 -8.27 -8.99
C GLY A 93 -18.01 -8.59 -10.32
N ILE A 94 -16.68 -8.44 -10.42
CA ILE A 94 -15.90 -8.81 -11.61
C ILE A 94 -15.32 -10.20 -11.37
N GLN A 95 -15.76 -11.19 -12.16
CA GLN A 95 -15.35 -12.58 -12.00
C GLN A 95 -14.18 -12.92 -12.92
N LEU A 96 -13.05 -13.27 -12.33
CA LEU A 96 -11.88 -13.77 -13.04
C LEU A 96 -11.69 -15.27 -12.74
N HIS A 97 -10.87 -15.94 -13.52
CA HIS A 97 -10.61 -17.36 -13.34
C HIS A 97 -9.11 -17.63 -13.22
N ARG A 98 -8.69 -18.38 -12.20
CA ARG A 98 -7.28 -18.64 -11.89
C ARG A 98 -6.97 -20.13 -11.95
N CYS A 99 -5.85 -20.48 -12.54
CA CYS A 99 -5.29 -21.83 -12.49
C CYS A 99 -4.62 -22.09 -11.13
N SER A 100 -4.95 -23.20 -10.47
CA SER A 100 -4.32 -23.59 -9.19
C SER A 100 -2.89 -24.12 -9.36
N LYS A 101 -2.51 -24.55 -10.57
CA LYS A 101 -1.19 -25.16 -10.85
C LYS A 101 -0.16 -24.15 -11.35
N CYS A 102 -0.46 -23.39 -12.41
CA CYS A 102 0.47 -22.40 -12.98
C CYS A 102 0.18 -20.96 -12.55
N ALA A 103 -0.82 -20.73 -11.69
CA ALA A 103 -1.22 -19.39 -11.22
C ALA A 103 -1.64 -18.38 -12.33
N GLY A 104 -1.78 -18.83 -13.59
CA GLY A 104 -2.29 -18.04 -14.69
C GLY A 104 -3.75 -17.63 -14.51
N ILE A 105 -4.15 -16.55 -15.17
CA ILE A 105 -5.45 -15.90 -15.03
C ILE A 105 -6.10 -15.75 -16.41
N TRP A 106 -7.37 -16.16 -16.49
CA TRP A 106 -8.25 -15.85 -17.60
C TRP A 106 -9.17 -14.67 -17.24
N ALA A 107 -9.31 -13.72 -18.16
CA ALA A 107 -10.22 -12.58 -18.03
C ALA A 107 -10.90 -12.28 -19.38
N ALA A 108 -12.19 -11.95 -19.35
CA ALA A 108 -12.84 -11.35 -20.51
C ALA A 108 -12.39 -9.90 -20.70
N TYR A 109 -12.37 -9.40 -21.94
CA TYR A 109 -11.99 -8.01 -22.21
C TYR A 109 -12.85 -7.00 -21.44
N ASP A 110 -14.16 -7.18 -21.46
CA ASP A 110 -15.09 -6.27 -20.79
C ASP A 110 -14.86 -6.22 -19.27
N ASP A 111 -14.45 -7.36 -18.67
CA ASP A 111 -14.05 -7.40 -17.26
C ASP A 111 -12.76 -6.63 -16.99
N LEU A 112 -11.80 -6.64 -17.93
CA LEU A 112 -10.58 -5.82 -17.81
C LEU A 112 -10.89 -4.33 -17.86
N ILE A 113 -11.81 -3.91 -18.75
CA ILE A 113 -12.26 -2.51 -18.81
C ILE A 113 -13.01 -2.10 -17.54
N ARG A 114 -13.85 -2.98 -16.99
CA ARG A 114 -14.50 -2.74 -15.68
C ARG A 114 -13.48 -2.59 -14.55
N ILE A 115 -12.39 -3.37 -14.57
CA ILE A 115 -11.30 -3.23 -13.60
C ILE A 115 -10.62 -1.87 -13.77
N GLU A 116 -10.35 -1.43 -14.99
CA GLU A 116 -9.75 -0.13 -15.27
C GLU A 116 -10.59 1.01 -14.67
N HIS A 117 -11.90 1.04 -14.96
CA HIS A 117 -12.80 2.07 -14.41
C HIS A 117 -12.85 2.03 -12.88
N LEU A 118 -12.98 0.84 -12.30
CA LEU A 118 -12.99 0.68 -10.85
C LEU A 118 -11.71 1.23 -10.21
N LEU A 119 -10.54 1.01 -10.81
CA LEU A 119 -9.29 1.53 -10.29
C LEU A 119 -9.19 3.06 -10.41
N ALA A 120 -9.70 3.64 -11.49
CA ALA A 120 -9.75 5.09 -11.68
C ALA A 120 -10.64 5.76 -10.61
N ASP A 121 -11.84 5.22 -10.37
CA ASP A 121 -12.77 5.73 -9.35
C ASP A 121 -12.15 5.69 -7.93
N TYR A 122 -11.43 4.60 -7.61
CA TYR A 122 -10.70 4.51 -6.35
C TYR A 122 -9.57 5.52 -6.23
N GLN A 123 -8.83 5.80 -7.31
CA GLN A 123 -7.77 6.81 -7.28
C GLN A 123 -8.33 8.21 -7.07
N GLU A 124 -9.39 8.57 -7.80
CA GLU A 124 -10.05 9.87 -7.67
C GLU A 124 -10.56 10.10 -6.24
N SER A 125 -11.28 9.11 -5.68
CA SER A 125 -11.77 9.20 -4.30
C SER A 125 -10.66 9.31 -3.25
N LEU A 126 -9.53 8.62 -3.46
CA LEU A 126 -8.36 8.73 -2.58
C LEU A 126 -7.69 10.10 -2.70
N GLU A 127 -7.60 10.68 -3.89
CA GLU A 127 -7.05 12.01 -4.11
C GLU A 127 -7.93 13.10 -3.51
N ASP A 128 -9.24 13.00 -3.67
CA ASP A 128 -10.20 13.90 -3.02
C ASP A 128 -10.08 13.84 -1.49
N ALA A 129 -10.06 12.63 -0.90
CA ALA A 129 -9.86 12.46 0.53
C ALA A 129 -8.51 13.04 1.00
N LYS A 130 -7.42 12.79 0.26
CA LYS A 130 -6.09 13.37 0.55
C LYS A 130 -6.13 14.88 0.50
N SER A 131 -6.74 15.47 -0.53
CA SER A 131 -6.82 16.93 -0.70
C SER A 131 -7.54 17.61 0.46
N LYS A 132 -8.60 17.00 0.98
CA LYS A 132 -9.38 17.48 2.13
C LYS A 132 -8.59 17.39 3.44
N ILE A 133 -7.79 16.34 3.61
CA ILE A 133 -7.06 16.05 4.85
C ILE A 133 -5.67 16.73 4.87
N MET A 134 -5.05 16.97 3.72
CA MET A 134 -3.69 17.51 3.59
C MET A 134 -3.49 18.87 4.30
N PRO A 135 -4.42 19.85 4.23
CA PRO A 135 -4.27 21.11 4.97
C PRO A 135 -4.26 20.92 6.49
N LEU A 136 -5.06 19.97 7.00
CA LEU A 136 -5.07 19.64 8.43
C LEU A 136 -3.76 18.95 8.83
N MET A 137 -3.30 17.98 8.04
CA MET A 137 -2.00 17.32 8.28
C MET A 137 -0.84 18.32 8.27
N MET A 138 -0.84 19.28 7.36
CA MET A 138 0.19 20.33 7.31
C MET A 138 0.16 21.24 8.54
N LYS A 139 -1.03 21.65 9.00
CA LYS A 139 -1.16 22.43 10.25
C LYS A 139 -0.66 21.67 11.47
N VAL A 140 -1.04 20.40 11.62
CA VAL A 140 -0.58 19.55 12.72
C VAL A 140 0.94 19.39 12.66
N LYS A 141 1.51 19.16 11.46
CA LYS A 141 2.95 19.06 11.27
C LYS A 141 3.67 20.35 11.67
N GLN A 142 3.14 21.51 11.28
CA GLN A 142 3.71 22.81 11.65
C GLN A 142 3.68 23.01 13.17
N GLN A 143 2.56 22.70 13.83
CA GLN A 143 2.45 22.82 15.29
C GLN A 143 3.44 21.92 16.03
N ILE A 144 3.62 20.68 15.57
CA ILE A 144 4.62 19.75 16.14
C ILE A 144 6.03 20.33 15.99
N GLN A 145 6.36 20.86 14.80
CA GLN A 145 7.67 21.48 14.56
C GLN A 145 7.91 22.72 15.41
N GLU A 146 6.90 23.59 15.55
CA GLU A 146 6.97 24.79 16.39
C GLU A 146 7.17 24.40 17.87
N GLU A 147 6.46 23.40 18.37
CA GLU A 147 6.60 22.91 19.73
C GLU A 147 7.97 22.26 19.97
N GLU A 148 8.48 21.48 19.02
CA GLU A 148 9.83 20.91 19.08
C GLU A 148 10.90 22.00 19.14
N GLN A 149 10.82 22.99 18.27
CA GLN A 149 11.74 24.12 18.25
C GLN A 149 11.67 24.94 19.54
N ALA A 150 10.47 25.17 20.08
CA ALA A 150 10.29 25.85 21.36
C ALA A 150 10.95 25.07 22.50
N ARG A 151 10.72 23.75 22.59
CA ARG A 151 11.35 22.89 23.61
C ARG A 151 12.88 22.88 23.49
N GLU A 152 13.42 22.85 22.27
CA GLU A 152 14.87 22.93 22.04
C GLU A 152 15.44 24.29 22.43
N ALA A 153 14.75 25.39 22.10
CA ALA A 153 15.15 26.73 22.46
C ALA A 153 15.14 26.93 23.99
N GLU A 154 14.13 26.42 24.70
CA GLU A 154 14.07 26.43 26.16
C GLU A 154 15.22 25.65 26.80
N LYS A 155 15.48 24.42 26.33
CA LYS A 155 16.64 23.63 26.79
C LYS A 155 17.95 24.37 26.57
N ARG A 156 18.13 24.99 25.40
CA ARG A 156 19.32 25.78 25.06
C ARG A 156 19.46 27.01 25.97
N ASN A 157 18.36 27.74 26.20
CA ASN A 157 18.35 28.93 27.05
C ASN A 157 18.65 28.56 28.52
N ASN A 158 18.01 27.53 29.05
CA ASN A 158 18.24 27.07 30.42
C ASN A 158 19.68 26.55 30.62
N SER A 159 20.23 25.85 29.62
CA SER A 159 21.65 25.45 29.61
C SER A 159 22.60 26.66 29.58
N PHE A 160 22.28 27.71 28.80
CA PHE A 160 23.04 28.96 28.77
C PHE A 160 22.98 29.70 30.11
N PHE A 161 21.80 29.83 30.72
CA PHE A 161 21.64 30.43 32.04
C PHE A 161 22.45 29.69 33.11
N HIS A 162 22.40 28.36 33.16
CA HIS A 162 23.23 27.58 34.09
C HIS A 162 24.74 27.80 33.89
N ARG A 163 25.21 28.04 32.65
CA ARG A 163 26.62 28.35 32.35
C ARG A 163 27.02 29.75 32.81
N VAL A 164 26.17 30.74 32.62
CA VAL A 164 26.43 32.15 32.98
C VAL A 164 26.40 32.36 34.50
N PHE A 165 25.45 31.77 35.20
CA PHE A 165 25.34 31.92 36.67
C PHE A 165 26.43 31.17 37.44
N ARG A 166 26.99 30.08 36.87
CA ARG A 166 28.12 29.36 37.47
C ARG A 166 29.42 30.19 37.52
N HIS A 167 29.58 31.17 36.62
CA HIS A 167 30.74 32.07 36.61
C HIS A 167 30.64 33.27 37.57
N LYS A 168 29.47 33.54 38.17
CA LYS A 168 29.28 34.67 39.10
C LYS A 168 29.32 34.31 40.60
N SER A 169 29.33 33.03 40.96
CA SER A 169 29.66 32.60 42.34
C SER A 169 31.17 32.43 42.48
N GLY A 170 31.88 33.53 42.65
CA GLY A 170 33.32 33.50 42.85
C GLY A 170 33.90 34.87 43.15
N LYS A 171 33.46 35.52 44.23
CA LYS A 171 34.32 36.41 45.05
C LYS A 171 33.63 36.94 46.33
N ASN A 172 34.42 36.84 47.41
CA ASN A 172 34.37 37.48 48.73
C ASN A 172 33.46 36.83 49.79
N GLN A 173 33.91 36.60 51.04
CA GLN A 173 34.83 37.42 51.84
C GLN A 173 35.81 36.62 52.71
N SER A 174 37.04 37.13 52.76
CA SER A 174 38.02 36.95 53.84
C SER A 174 37.72 37.91 55.00
N ARG A 175 37.74 37.42 56.24
CA ARG A 175 38.08 38.21 57.43
C ARG A 175 38.61 37.29 58.56
N PRO A 176 39.85 37.47 59.05
CA PRO A 176 40.28 37.00 60.37
C PRO A 176 40.31 38.21 61.35
N PRO A 177 40.83 38.15 62.60
CA PRO A 177 41.14 37.02 63.51
C PRO A 177 40.61 37.24 64.96
N LEU A 178 40.69 36.25 65.86
CA LEU A 178 41.43 36.31 67.15
C LEU A 178 41.19 35.07 68.04
N LEU A 179 42.25 34.73 68.78
CA LEU A 179 42.50 33.58 69.65
C LEU A 179 41.78 33.65 71.00
N GLU A 180 41.43 32.48 71.56
CA GLU A 180 41.76 31.94 72.90
C GLU A 180 41.01 30.60 73.03
N GLU A 181 41.70 29.45 73.00
CA GLU A 181 42.08 28.59 74.15
C GLU A 181 40.88 28.28 75.09
N VAL A 182 40.53 27.05 75.50
CA VAL A 182 41.32 26.07 76.28
C VAL A 182 40.44 24.79 76.44
N GLU A 183 41.07 23.60 76.42
CA GLU A 183 40.69 22.29 77.05
C GLU A 183 39.34 21.61 76.73
N ALA A 184 39.12 20.32 76.93
CA ALA A 184 39.89 19.08 77.00
C ALA A 184 38.83 17.96 77.13
N ASN A 185 39.04 16.81 76.48
CA ASN A 185 38.85 15.45 77.02
C ASN A 185 38.42 14.43 75.96
N PHE A 186 39.33 13.49 75.71
CA PHE A 186 39.08 12.10 75.33
C PHE A 186 38.41 11.35 76.50
N PRO A 187 37.59 10.32 76.24
CA PRO A 187 38.07 8.92 76.15
C PRO A 187 37.48 8.19 74.93
N SER A 188 38.24 7.43 74.16
CA SER A 188 38.74 6.06 74.37
C SER A 188 37.70 4.94 74.19
N ASP A 189 38.09 3.99 73.34
CA ASP A 189 37.72 2.57 73.27
C ASP A 189 36.41 2.21 72.54
N GLU A 190 36.46 1.54 71.37
CA GLU A 190 36.94 0.17 71.06
C GLU A 190 35.89 -0.91 71.41
N LYS A 191 35.78 -1.91 70.51
CA LYS A 191 35.00 -3.16 70.53
C LYS A 191 33.62 -3.12 69.88
N ASP A 192 33.17 -4.12 69.13
CA ASP A 192 33.70 -5.35 68.55
C ASP A 192 32.61 -5.75 67.51
N ALA A 193 32.96 -6.12 66.28
CA ALA A 193 32.92 -7.52 65.84
C ALA A 193 31.67 -8.30 66.27
N SER A 194 30.72 -8.44 65.34
CA SER A 194 30.06 -9.70 64.99
C SER A 194 29.39 -9.55 63.62
#